data_AF-A0A261CCN5-F1
#
_entry.id   AF-A0A261CCN5-F1
#
_cell.length_a   1.000
_cell.length_b   1.000
_cell.length_c   1.000
_cell.angle_alpha   90.00
_cell.angle_beta   90.00
_cell.angle_gamma   90.00
#
_symmetry.space_group_name_H-M   'P 1'
#
loop_
_entity.id
_entity.type
_entity.pdbx_description
1 polymer ?
#
loop_
_entity_poly.entity_id
_entity_poly.type
_entity_poly.pdbx_seq_one_letter_code
_entity_poly.pdbx_strand_id
1 'polypeptide(L)'
;CCPFPAFSFSALTNISKTDFKCSEFISVSCEIFVEEDSGFVQVGIVGNVTGGVSDYLLANGKSKASISLVCDTSSNLWMDTKASNGYENVGCAMNSGGIWIAY
;
A
#
# COMPACT_ATOMS: atom_id res chain seq x y z
N CYS A 1 -6.01 -12.11 -13.28
CA CYS A 1 -4.75 -11.83 -12.57
C CYS A 1 -4.75 -10.37 -12.23
N CYS A 2 -4.40 -10.01 -11.00
CA CYS A 2 -4.42 -8.63 -10.57
C CYS A 2 -3.30 -7.85 -11.27
N PRO A 3 -3.52 -6.59 -11.64
CA PRO A 3 -2.46 -5.68 -12.03
C PRO A 3 -1.41 -5.58 -10.92
N PHE A 4 -0.16 -5.26 -11.26
CA PHE A 4 0.88 -5.08 -10.24
C PHE A 4 0.46 -3.97 -9.24
N PRO A 5 0.52 -4.22 -7.91
CA PRO A 5 -0.26 -3.46 -6.92
C PRO A 5 0.31 -2.07 -6.60
N ALA A 6 1.61 -1.84 -6.79
CA ALA A 6 2.28 -0.64 -6.31
C ALA A 6 2.31 0.47 -7.37
N PHE A 7 1.69 1.62 -7.06
CA PHE A 7 1.59 2.77 -7.97
C PHE A 7 2.38 4.02 -7.51
N SER A 8 2.82 4.07 -6.26
CA SER A 8 3.55 5.22 -5.68
C SER A 8 5.08 5.09 -5.82
N PHE A 9 5.77 6.22 -6.00
CA PHE A 9 7.22 6.28 -6.26
C PHE A 9 8.10 5.73 -5.14
N SER A 10 7.59 5.67 -3.91
CA SER A 10 8.32 5.12 -2.76
C SER A 10 7.84 3.74 -2.34
N ALA A 11 6.85 3.17 -3.03
CA ALA A 11 6.35 1.84 -2.73
C ALA A 11 7.37 0.81 -3.20
N LEU A 12 8.00 0.12 -2.25
CA LEU A 12 8.94 -0.94 -2.50
C LEU A 12 8.24 -2.29 -2.41
N THR A 13 8.44 -3.13 -3.41
CA THR A 13 7.92 -4.50 -3.45
C THR A 13 9.04 -5.52 -3.30
N ASN A 14 8.72 -6.69 -2.74
CA ASN A 14 9.66 -7.81 -2.65
C ASN A 14 9.97 -8.47 -4.02
N ILE A 15 9.11 -8.26 -5.02
CA ILE A 15 9.25 -8.80 -6.38
C ILE A 15 9.10 -7.65 -7.38
N SER A 16 9.86 -7.67 -8.46
CA SER A 16 9.75 -6.66 -9.52
C SER A 16 8.47 -6.86 -10.35
N LYS A 17 8.04 -5.83 -11.08
CA LYS A 17 6.91 -5.95 -12.01
C LYS A 17 7.15 -7.00 -13.12
N THR A 18 8.40 -7.20 -13.55
CA THR A 18 8.75 -8.17 -14.60
C THR A 18 8.77 -9.60 -14.10
N ASP A 19 9.09 -9.81 -12.82
CA ASP A 19 9.18 -11.13 -12.22
C ASP A 19 7.87 -11.58 -11.55
N PHE A 20 6.88 -10.69 -11.47
CA PHE A 20 5.61 -10.93 -10.81
C PHE A 20 4.79 -12.04 -11.49
N LYS A 21 4.30 -12.99 -10.67
CA LYS A 21 3.35 -14.03 -11.09
C LYS A 21 2.05 -13.93 -10.30
N CYS A 22 0.96 -14.24 -10.99
CA CYS A 22 -0.42 -14.02 -10.54
C CYS A 22 -0.85 -14.71 -9.24
N SER A 23 -0.11 -15.71 -8.77
CA SER A 23 -0.43 -16.52 -7.60
C SER A 23 0.57 -16.34 -6.44
N GLU A 24 1.49 -15.39 -6.55
CA GLU A 24 2.50 -15.13 -5.52
C GLU A 24 2.06 -14.01 -4.58
N PHE A 25 2.45 -14.12 -3.30
CA PHE A 25 2.28 -13.03 -2.35
C PHE A 25 3.22 -11.87 -2.70
N ILE A 26 2.71 -10.66 -2.65
CA ILE A 26 3.53 -9.44 -2.75
C ILE A 26 3.56 -8.76 -1.40
N SER A 27 4.77 -8.48 -0.92
CA SER A 27 4.96 -7.54 0.18
C SER A 27 5.19 -6.15 -0.40
N VAL A 28 4.37 -5.19 0.01
CA VAL A 28 4.53 -3.76 -0.31
C VAL A 28 4.97 -3.05 0.95
N SER A 29 5.98 -2.20 0.83
CA SER A 29 6.48 -1.37 1.92
C SER A 29 6.62 0.08 1.49
N CYS A 30 6.33 0.97 2.43
CA CYS A 30 6.50 2.41 2.27
C CYS A 30 7.48 2.87 3.34
N GLU A 31 8.51 3.60 2.92
CA GLU A 31 9.58 4.06 3.79
C GLU A 31 9.78 5.56 3.60
N ILE A 32 9.95 6.28 4.71
CA ILE A 32 10.28 7.70 4.72
C ILE A 32 11.41 7.96 5.71
N PHE A 33 12.22 8.96 5.39
CA PHE A 33 13.14 9.56 6.35
C PHE A 33 12.37 10.65 7.09
N VAL A 34 11.94 10.35 8.32
CA VAL A 34 11.31 11.35 9.18
C VAL A 34 12.41 12.23 9.75
N GLU A 35 12.65 13.38 9.12
CA GLU A 35 13.45 14.45 9.73
C GLU A 35 12.58 15.24 10.71
N GLU A 36 13.16 15.68 11.84
CA GLU A 36 12.43 16.38 12.92
C GLU A 36 11.67 17.63 12.43
N ASP A 37 12.15 18.28 11.37
CA ASP A 37 11.55 19.49 10.79
C ASP A 37 10.61 19.23 9.59
N SER A 38 10.46 17.97 9.15
CA SER A 38 9.69 17.64 7.95
C SER A 38 8.16 17.80 8.12
N GLY A 39 7.68 17.89 9.37
CA GLY A 39 6.26 17.92 9.70
C GLY A 39 5.52 16.60 9.46
N PHE A 40 6.23 15.55 8.99
CA PHE A 40 5.71 14.20 8.89
C PHE A 40 6.00 13.44 10.19
N VAL A 41 5.04 12.65 10.64
CA VAL A 41 5.18 11.89 11.90
C VAL A 41 5.09 10.38 11.70
N GLN A 42 4.47 9.95 10.60
CA GLN A 42 4.26 8.54 10.27
C GLN A 42 4.19 8.36 8.75
N VAL A 43 4.50 7.14 8.32
CA VAL A 43 4.23 6.63 6.97
C VAL A 43 3.14 5.56 7.05
N GLY A 44 2.37 5.44 5.98
CA GLY A 44 1.28 4.50 5.84
C GLY A 44 1.19 3.91 4.45
N ILE A 45 0.37 2.88 4.34
CA ILE A 45 -0.04 2.27 3.09
C ILE A 45 -1.54 2.47 2.97
N VAL A 46 -1.97 3.03 1.85
CA VAL A 46 -3.39 3.21 1.52
C VAL A 46 -3.78 2.30 0.36
N GLY A 47 -5.03 1.84 0.34
CA GLY A 47 -5.59 1.07 -0.76
C GLY A 47 -6.79 1.76 -1.38
N ASN A 48 -6.85 1.78 -2.71
CA ASN A 48 -8.03 2.25 -3.44
C ASN A 48 -9.01 1.08 -3.61
N VAL A 49 -10.27 1.29 -3.21
CA VAL A 49 -11.34 0.30 -3.35
C VAL A 49 -12.17 0.67 -4.58
N THR A 50 -12.47 -0.33 -5.41
CA THR A 50 -13.40 -0.22 -6.54
C THR A 50 -14.71 0.44 -6.09
N GLY A 51 -14.99 1.67 -6.56
CA GLY A 51 -16.29 2.33 -6.38
C GLY A 51 -16.50 3.14 -5.09
N GLY A 52 -15.46 3.46 -4.33
CA GLY A 52 -15.55 4.30 -3.12
C GLY A 52 -14.54 5.46 -3.09
N VAL A 53 -14.85 6.54 -2.36
CA VAL A 53 -14.04 7.78 -2.27
C VAL A 53 -13.10 7.76 -1.06
N SER A 54 -12.75 6.60 -0.49
CA SER A 54 -11.90 6.57 0.70
C SER A 54 -10.74 5.61 0.53
N ASP A 55 -9.55 6.19 0.41
CA ASP A 55 -8.29 5.53 0.67
C ASP A 55 -8.30 5.00 2.12
N TYR A 56 -8.40 3.68 2.29
CA TYR A 56 -8.31 3.08 3.63
C TYR A 56 -6.84 2.99 4.02
N LEU A 57 -6.47 3.50 5.19
CA LEU A 57 -5.16 3.26 5.78
C LEU A 57 -5.06 1.77 6.16
N LEU A 58 -4.25 1.01 5.46
CA LEU A 58 -4.09 -0.44 5.61
C LEU A 58 -3.01 -0.81 6.61
N ALA A 59 -1.91 -0.05 6.61
CA ALA A 59 -0.79 -0.22 7.52
C ALA A 59 -0.16 1.14 7.82
N ASN A 60 0.48 1.28 8.99
CA ASN A 60 1.27 2.46 9.31
C ASN A 60 2.46 2.12 10.21
N GLY A 61 3.40 3.05 10.28
CA GLY A 61 4.53 3.01 11.21
C GLY A 61 5.26 4.35 11.24
N LYS A 62 6.25 4.49 12.13
CA LYS A 62 6.98 5.77 12.29
C LYS A 62 7.76 6.15 11.02
N SER A 63 8.67 5.28 10.57
CA SER A 63 9.49 5.50 9.37
C SER A 63 9.26 4.45 8.28
N LYS A 64 8.58 3.36 8.61
CA LYS A 64 8.29 2.26 7.68
C LYS A 64 6.92 1.66 7.96
N ALA A 65 6.17 1.38 6.90
CA ALA A 65 4.96 0.58 6.91
C ALA A 65 5.09 -0.58 5.92
N SER A 66 4.45 -1.71 6.17
CA SER A 66 4.50 -2.87 5.27
C SER A 66 3.20 -3.67 5.32
N ILE A 67 2.80 -4.22 4.18
CA ILE A 67 1.61 -5.07 4.03
C ILE A 67 1.92 -6.22 3.08
N SER A 68 1.31 -7.38 3.34
CA SER A 68 1.34 -8.52 2.44
C SER A 68 0.00 -8.67 1.75
N LEU A 69 0.02 -8.68 0.42
CA LEU A 69 -1.15 -8.77 -0.43
C LEU A 69 -1.14 -10.09 -1.22
N VAL A 70 -2.33 -10.63 -1.43
CA VAL A 70 -2.57 -11.77 -2.32
C VAL A 70 -3.63 -11.39 -3.33
N CYS A 71 -3.45 -11.77 -4.59
CA CYS A 71 -4.45 -11.53 -5.61
C CYS A 71 -5.60 -12.52 -5.46
N ASP A 72 -6.83 -12.03 -5.27
CA ASP A 72 -8.02 -12.83 -5.53
C ASP A 72 -8.28 -12.80 -7.04
N THR A 73 -8.05 -13.94 -7.69
CA THR A 73 -8.20 -14.07 -9.14
C THR A 73 -9.65 -14.05 -9.60
N SER A 74 -10.62 -14.24 -8.69
CA SER A 74 -12.05 -14.21 -9.00
C SER A 74 -12.55 -12.77 -9.17
N SER A 75 -12.17 -11.88 -8.25
CA SER A 75 -12.50 -10.46 -8.30
C SER A 75 -11.46 -9.60 -9.04
N ASN A 76 -10.26 -10.13 -9.26
CA ASN A 76 -9.08 -9.38 -9.71
C ASN A 76 -8.68 -8.23 -8.77
N LEU A 77 -8.92 -8.39 -7.47
CA LEU A 77 -8.55 -7.43 -6.44
C LEU A 77 -7.43 -7.98 -5.54
N TRP A 78 -6.59 -7.07 -5.07
CA TRP A 78 -5.61 -7.33 -4.03
C TRP A 78 -6.30 -7.44 -2.68
N MET A 79 -6.09 -8.55 -2.00
CA MET A 79 -6.60 -8.79 -0.66
C MET A 79 -5.47 -8.65 0.33
N ASP A 80 -5.69 -7.89 1.40
CA ASP A 80 -4.83 -7.99 2.59
C ASP A 80 -5.11 -9.33 3.27
N THR A 81 -4.04 -10.08 3.56
CA THR A 81 -4.13 -11.30 4.38
C THR A 81 -4.83 -11.13 5.74
N LYS A 82 -4.92 -9.90 6.25
CA LYS A 82 -5.54 -9.57 7.55
C LYS A 82 -6.91 -8.90 7.45
N ALA A 83 -7.32 -8.41 6.29
CA ALA A 83 -8.58 -7.66 6.12
C ALA A 83 -9.49 -8.29 5.07
N SER A 84 -10.80 -8.08 5.20
CA SER A 84 -11.80 -8.67 4.30
C SER A 84 -12.06 -7.86 3.03
N ASN A 85 -11.41 -6.71 2.86
CA ASN A 85 -11.63 -5.82 1.72
C ASN A 85 -10.61 -6.09 0.61
N GLY A 86 -11.06 -5.94 -0.63
CA GLY A 86 -10.22 -5.98 -1.83
C GLY A 86 -9.89 -4.57 -2.33
N TYR A 87 -8.69 -4.42 -2.89
CA TYR A 87 -8.14 -3.15 -3.38
C TYR A 87 -7.70 -3.31 -4.84
N GLU A 88 -7.89 -2.30 -5.68
CA GLU A 88 -7.36 -2.31 -7.05
C GLU A 88 -5.84 -2.13 -7.06
N ASN A 89 -5.34 -1.26 -6.18
CA ASN A 89 -3.94 -0.93 -6.01
C ASN A 89 -3.69 -0.41 -4.59
N VAL A 90 -2.41 -0.29 -4.24
CA VAL A 90 -1.96 0.35 -3.01
C VAL A 90 -0.92 1.45 -3.31
N GLY A 91 -0.91 2.45 -2.43
CA GLY A 91 0.00 3.59 -2.48
C GLY A 91 0.58 3.90 -1.10
N CYS A 92 1.60 4.74 -1.09
CA CYS A 92 2.15 5.24 0.16
C CYS A 92 1.40 6.50 0.61
N ALA A 93 1.30 6.68 1.91
CA ALA A 93 0.73 7.88 2.50
C ALA A 93 1.63 8.39 3.63
N MET A 94 1.64 9.70 3.85
CA MET A 94 2.29 10.32 5.01
C MET A 94 1.26 10.92 5.94
N ASN A 95 1.51 10.84 7.24
CA ASN A 95 0.73 11.58 8.23
C ASN A 95 1.43 12.89 8.57
N SER A 96 0.71 14.01 8.40
CA SER A 96 1.13 15.32 8.88
C SER A 96 -0.01 15.93 9.68
N GLY A 97 0.23 16.21 10.96
CA GLY A 97 -0.78 16.84 11.83
C GLY A 97 -2.10 16.07 11.96
N GLY A 98 -2.09 14.73 11.83
CA GLY A 98 -3.29 13.89 11.89
C GLY A 98 -3.99 13.66 10.55
N ILE A 99 -3.54 14.32 9.47
CA ILE A 99 -4.07 14.14 8.11
C ILE A 99 -3.18 13.16 7.34
N TRP A 100 -3.80 12.18 6.70
CA TRP A 100 -3.13 11.25 5.79
C TRP A 100 -3.17 11.78 4.36
N ILE A 101 -2.00 11.88 3.74
CA ILE A 101 -1.83 12.37 2.37
C ILE A 101 -1.24 11.24 1.56
N ALA A 102 -2.00 10.70 0.61
CA ALA A 102 -1.48 9.75 -0.39
C ALA A 102 -0.46 10.47 -1.28
N TYR A 103 0.66 9.81 -1.56
CA TYR A 103 1.77 10.39 -2.32
C TYR A 103 2.36 9.39 -3.31
#